data_AF-A0A3D0SEA0-F1
#
_entry.id   AF-A0A3D0SEA0-F1
#
_cell.length_a   1.000
_cell.length_b   1.000
_cell.length_c   1.000
_cell.angle_alpha   90.00
_cell.angle_beta   90.00
_cell.angle_gamma   90.00
#
_symmetry.space_group_name_H-M   'P 1'
#
loop_
_entity.id
_entity.type
_entity.pdbx_description
1 polymer ?
#
loop_
_entity_poly.entity_id
_entity_poly.type
_entity_poly.pdbx_seq_one_letter_code
_entity_poly.pdbx_strand_id
1 'polypeptide(L)'
;FFREAHHFEQLAEYLHVHPEPLRIWCTASSSGEEPYSIAMTCAEARGSLNTNVKIYASDIDSRMLERAKAGIYPIDQVEKLSLARRKRFFHRGTGSNAGKARVADELRNSIYFFQQNLLAPQYSLEPGLDIVFCRNVMI
;
A
#
# COMPACT_ATOMS: atom_id res chain seq x y z
N PHE A 1 7.05 -1.77 6.07
CA PHE A 1 7.05 -0.80 4.95
C PHE A 1 8.33 -0.96 4.16
N PHE A 2 8.27 -0.78 2.84
CA PHE A 2 9.41 -0.75 1.92
C PHE A 2 10.35 -1.96 2.01
N ARG A 3 9.80 -3.18 2.20
CA ARG A 3 10.59 -4.42 2.13
C ARG A 3 11.12 -4.59 0.70
N GLU A 4 12.41 -4.85 0.54
CA GLU A 4 13.14 -4.82 -0.75
C GLU A 4 12.89 -3.50 -1.50
N ALA A 5 13.44 -2.42 -0.92
CA ALA A 5 13.13 -1.04 -1.30
C ALA A 5 13.34 -0.70 -2.78
N HIS A 6 14.25 -1.39 -3.48
CA HIS A 6 14.55 -1.15 -4.90
C HIS A 6 13.34 -1.30 -5.84
N HIS A 7 12.36 -2.16 -5.50
CA HIS A 7 11.12 -2.27 -6.28
C HIS A 7 10.29 -0.98 -6.28
N PHE A 8 10.37 -0.19 -5.20
CA PHE A 8 9.65 1.08 -5.10
C PHE A 8 10.38 2.21 -5.84
N GLU A 9 11.70 2.12 -5.98
CA GLU A 9 12.48 3.02 -6.84
C GLU A 9 12.14 2.76 -8.31
N GLN A 10 12.10 1.50 -8.73
CA GLN A 10 11.67 1.10 -10.07
C GLN A 10 10.21 1.49 -10.37
N LEU A 11 9.31 1.32 -9.39
CA LEU A 11 7.93 1.80 -9.53
C LEU A 11 7.89 3.32 -9.73
N ALA A 12 8.68 4.09 -8.98
CA ALA A 12 8.75 5.53 -9.16
C ALA A 12 9.23 5.89 -10.57
N GLU A 13 10.32 5.30 -11.05
CA GLU A 13 10.84 5.52 -12.41
C GLU A 13 9.80 5.18 -13.48
N TYR A 14 9.13 4.03 -13.34
CA TYR A 14 8.07 3.59 -14.25
C TYR A 14 6.93 4.62 -14.34
N LEU A 15 6.51 5.18 -13.18
CA LEU A 15 5.46 6.20 -13.13
C LEU A 15 5.88 7.50 -13.82
N HIS A 16 7.16 7.88 -13.81
CA HIS A 16 7.60 9.12 -14.46
C HIS A 16 7.47 9.05 -15.98
N VAL A 17 7.71 7.87 -16.58
CA VAL A 17 7.63 7.68 -18.03
C VAL A 17 6.22 7.27 -18.52
N HIS A 18 5.34 6.86 -17.60
CA HIS A 18 3.95 6.49 -17.87
C HIS A 18 2.99 7.44 -17.13
N PRO A 19 2.67 8.64 -17.68
CA PRO A 19 1.80 9.63 -17.03
C PRO A 19 0.31 9.25 -17.01
N GLU A 20 -0.11 8.28 -17.81
CA GLU A 20 -1.48 7.81 -17.93
C GLU A 20 -2.03 7.15 -16.64
N PRO A 21 -3.36 6.98 -16.52
CA PRO A 21 -3.95 6.25 -15.41
C PRO A 21 -3.50 4.78 -15.40
N LEU A 22 -3.08 4.29 -14.23
CA LEU A 22 -2.57 2.94 -14.06
C LEU A 22 -3.32 2.17 -12.98
N ARG A 23 -3.28 0.84 -13.05
CA ARG A 23 -3.90 -0.10 -12.13
C ARG A 23 -2.83 -1.03 -11.57
N ILE A 24 -2.61 -0.93 -10.26
CA ILE A 24 -1.63 -1.75 -9.54
C ILE A 24 -2.36 -2.74 -8.64
N TRP A 25 -1.92 -4.00 -8.63
CA TRP A 25 -2.42 -5.00 -7.69
C TRP A 25 -1.32 -5.55 -6.80
N CYS A 26 -1.49 -5.41 -5.49
CA CYS A 26 -0.74 -6.14 -4.46
C CYS A 26 -1.52 -7.41 -4.08
N THR A 27 -0.98 -8.56 -4.49
CA THR A 27 -1.69 -9.85 -4.44
C THR A 27 -1.76 -10.49 -3.05
N ALA A 28 -0.79 -10.16 -2.17
CA ALA A 28 -0.66 -10.67 -0.82
C ALA A 28 -0.31 -9.53 0.15
N SER A 29 -1.31 -8.71 0.47
CA SER A 29 -1.13 -7.46 1.21
C SER A 29 -0.74 -7.62 2.67
N SER A 30 -0.98 -8.78 3.26
CA SER A 30 -0.81 -9.05 4.69
C SER A 30 -1.44 -7.92 5.53
N SER A 31 -0.75 -7.42 6.55
CA SER A 31 -1.18 -6.29 7.38
C SER A 31 -1.13 -4.92 6.70
N GLY A 32 -0.91 -4.84 5.39
CA GLY A 32 -1.08 -3.62 4.58
C GLY A 32 0.18 -2.79 4.33
N GLU A 33 1.33 -3.17 4.88
CA GLU A 33 2.57 -2.40 4.72
C GLU A 33 3.04 -2.25 3.27
N GLU A 34 2.89 -3.31 2.45
CA GLU A 34 3.26 -3.26 1.03
C GLU A 34 2.34 -2.32 0.23
N PRO A 35 1.01 -2.45 0.25
CA PRO A 35 0.16 -1.55 -0.52
C PRO A 35 0.25 -0.09 -0.03
N TYR A 36 0.50 0.16 1.26
CA TYR A 36 0.80 1.52 1.72
C TYR A 36 2.16 2.05 1.22
N SER A 37 3.18 1.19 1.11
CA SER A 37 4.43 1.59 0.47
C SER A 37 4.26 1.89 -1.02
N ILE A 38 3.45 1.10 -1.74
CA ILE A 38 3.07 1.39 -3.13
C ILE A 38 2.37 2.75 -3.21
N ALA A 39 1.35 2.99 -2.37
CA ALA A 39 0.59 4.24 -2.38
C ALA A 39 1.45 5.46 -2.05
N MET A 40 2.35 5.36 -1.07
CA MET A 40 3.32 6.43 -0.76
C MET A 40 4.22 6.71 -1.95
N THR A 41 4.75 5.68 -2.61
CA THR A 41 5.58 5.83 -3.82
C THR A 41 4.82 6.50 -4.94
N CYS A 42 3.57 6.08 -5.21
CA CYS A 42 2.74 6.73 -6.23
C CYS A 42 2.51 8.21 -5.92
N ALA A 43 2.22 8.53 -4.65
CA ALA A 43 1.96 9.91 -4.23
C ALA A 43 3.21 10.80 -4.23
N GLU A 44 4.39 10.20 -4.05
CA GLU A 44 5.69 10.86 -4.18
C GLU A 44 6.04 11.11 -5.65
N ALA A 45 5.95 10.08 -6.50
CA ALA A 45 6.27 10.17 -7.93
C ALA A 45 5.34 11.14 -8.69
N ARG A 46 4.06 11.19 -8.32
CA ARG A 46 3.08 12.13 -8.89
C ARG A 46 3.08 13.51 -8.23
N GLY A 47 3.79 13.68 -7.11
CA GLY A 47 3.74 14.91 -6.31
C GLY A 47 2.37 15.23 -5.66
N SER A 48 1.41 14.30 -5.69
CA SER A 48 0.03 14.50 -5.22
C SER A 48 -0.52 13.23 -4.56
N LEU A 49 -1.38 13.37 -3.55
CA LEU A 49 -2.14 12.25 -2.98
C LEU A 49 -3.30 11.79 -3.89
N ASN A 50 -3.85 12.72 -4.68
CA ASN A 50 -4.83 12.41 -5.71
C ASN A 50 -4.09 11.96 -6.98
N THR A 51 -3.69 10.69 -7.00
CA THR A 51 -3.03 10.08 -8.14
C THR A 51 -4.05 9.50 -9.11
N ASN A 52 -3.69 9.39 -10.39
CA ASN A 52 -4.44 8.63 -11.37
C ASN A 52 -4.17 7.11 -11.27
N VAL A 53 -3.54 6.64 -10.19
CA VAL A 53 -3.21 5.25 -9.97
C VAL A 53 -4.26 4.61 -9.07
N LYS A 54 -4.91 3.56 -9.55
CA LYS A 54 -5.82 2.73 -8.75
C LYS A 54 -5.04 1.58 -8.14
N ILE A 55 -5.06 1.47 -6.82
CA ILE A 55 -4.35 0.43 -6.09
C ILE A 55 -5.36 -0.57 -5.54
N TYR A 56 -5.18 -1.83 -5.93
CA TYR A 56 -5.93 -2.96 -5.41
C TYR A 56 -5.00 -3.77 -4.52
N ALA A 57 -5.50 -4.23 -3.38
CA ALA A 57 -4.75 -5.00 -2.41
C ALA A 57 -5.59 -6.17 -1.93
N SER A 58 -5.06 -7.38 -2.03
CA SER A 58 -5.76 -8.57 -1.59
C SER A 58 -4.95 -9.41 -0.63
N ASP A 59 -5.67 -10.17 0.18
CA ASP A 59 -5.12 -11.25 0.97
C ASP A 59 -6.17 -12.36 1.11
N ILE A 60 -5.72 -13.56 1.46
CA ILE A 60 -6.63 -14.66 1.80
C ILE A 60 -7.10 -14.56 3.25
N ASP A 61 -6.29 -13.99 4.16
CA ASP A 61 -6.63 -13.83 5.58
C ASP A 61 -7.42 -12.53 5.81
N SER A 62 -8.72 -12.68 6.06
CA SER A 62 -9.61 -11.57 6.41
C SER A 62 -9.13 -10.74 7.62
N ARG A 63 -8.45 -11.34 8.60
CA ARG A 63 -7.94 -10.62 9.77
C ARG A 63 -6.79 -9.70 9.40
N MET A 64 -5.97 -10.11 8.43
CA MET A 64 -4.90 -9.27 7.90
C MET A 64 -5.48 -8.11 7.09
N LEU A 65 -6.52 -8.35 6.29
CA LEU A 65 -7.25 -7.28 5.59
C LEU A 65 -7.86 -6.26 6.55
N GLU A 66 -8.47 -6.69 7.65
CA GLU A 66 -9.02 -5.75 8.64
C GLU A 66 -7.92 -4.91 9.30
N ARG A 67 -6.76 -5.50 9.58
CA ARG A 67 -5.58 -4.75 10.07
C ARG A 67 -5.08 -3.75 9.03
N ALA A 68 -4.99 -4.17 7.77
CA ALA A 68 -4.57 -3.32 6.66
C ALA A 68 -5.52 -2.12 6.51
N LYS A 69 -6.84 -2.35 6.44
CA LYS A 69 -7.86 -1.29 6.35
C LYS A 69 -7.82 -0.32 7.53
N ALA A 70 -7.59 -0.83 8.75
CA ALA A 70 -7.44 0.02 9.93
C ALA A 70 -6.23 0.95 9.80
N GLY A 71 -5.14 0.46 9.19
CA GLY A 71 -3.92 1.20 8.91
C GLY A 71 -3.22 1.68 10.17
N ILE A 72 -3.31 0.92 11.26
CA ILE A 72 -2.71 1.26 12.57
C ILE A 72 -1.48 0.38 12.80
N TYR A 73 -0.35 1.02 13.03
CA TYR A 73 0.95 0.37 13.18
C TYR A 73 1.66 0.82 14.47
N PRO A 74 2.54 -0.03 15.04
CA PRO A 74 3.46 0.39 16.09
C PRO A 74 4.31 1.60 15.65
N ILE A 75 4.51 2.57 16.55
CA ILE A 75 5.21 3.81 16.22
C ILE A 75 6.68 3.57 15.84
N ASP A 76 7.33 2.59 16.44
CA ASP A 76 8.72 2.18 16.19
C ASP A 76 8.90 1.65 14.75
N GLN A 77 7.90 0.95 14.23
CA GLN A 77 7.88 0.52 12.83
C GLN A 77 7.78 1.71 11.87
N VAL A 78 6.96 2.71 12.21
CA VAL A 78 6.76 3.93 11.40
C VAL A 78 7.97 4.86 11.51
N GLU A 79 8.67 4.88 12.65
CA GLU A 79 9.87 5.68 12.88
C GLU A 79 11.07 5.29 12.01
N LYS A 80 11.06 4.10 11.40
CA LYS A 80 12.02 3.67 10.37
C LYS A 80 11.86 4.39 9.03
N LEU A 81 10.72 5.06 8.80
CA LEU A 81 10.47 5.86 7.60
C LEU A 81 11.15 7.24 7.68
N SER A 82 11.40 7.85 6.51
CA SER A 82 11.89 9.23 6.44
C SER A 82 10.96 10.19 7.19
N LEU A 83 11.52 11.27 7.75
CA LEU A 83 10.72 12.27 8.45
C LEU A 83 9.63 12.87 7.56
N ALA A 84 9.93 13.08 6.27
CA ALA A 84 8.98 13.57 5.29
C ALA A 84 7.77 12.63 5.13
N ARG A 85 8.02 11.32 4.95
CA ARG A 85 6.95 10.31 4.86
C ARG A 85 6.11 10.25 6.13
N ARG A 86 6.75 10.27 7.29
CA ARG A 86 6.05 10.26 8.59
C ARG A 86 5.10 11.44 8.75
N LYS A 87 5.58 12.66 8.46
CA LYS A 87 4.77 13.87 8.56
C LYS A 87 3.63 13.90 7.54
N ARG A 88 3.86 13.39 6.33
CA ARG A 88 2.91 13.47 5.22
C ARG A 88 1.83 12.38 5.27
N PHE A 89 2.18 11.16 5.70
CA PHE A 89 1.33 9.98 5.51
C PHE A 89 0.87 9.30 6.80
N PHE A 90 1.24 9.82 7.98
CA PHE A 90 0.86 9.22 9.26
C PHE A 90 0.42 10.26 10.29
N HIS A 91 -0.54 9.87 11.11
CA HIS A 91 -0.93 10.55 12.34
C HIS A 91 -0.39 9.77 13.54
N ARG A 92 0.35 10.46 14.43
CA ARG A 92 0.86 9.87 15.67
C ARG A 92 -0.27 9.79 16.70
N GLY A 93 -0.46 8.63 17.31
CA GLY A 93 -1.43 8.43 18.38
C GLY A 93 -1.00 9.10 19.68
N THR A 94 -1.98 9.62 20.42
CA THR A 94 -1.81 10.26 21.73
C THR A 94 -2.75 9.61 22.76
N GLY A 95 -2.55 9.88 24.05
CA GLY A 95 -3.38 9.33 25.13
C GLY A 95 -3.39 7.79 25.13
N SER A 96 -4.58 7.19 25.08
CA SER A 96 -4.75 5.72 25.00
C SER A 96 -4.19 5.07 23.73
N ASN A 97 -3.89 5.88 22.70
CA ASN A 97 -3.27 5.43 21.45
C ASN A 97 -1.76 5.73 21.38
N ALA A 98 -1.14 6.16 22.48
CA ALA A 98 0.31 6.35 22.54
C ALA A 98 1.06 5.08 22.13
N GLY A 99 2.18 5.24 21.42
CA GLY A 99 2.95 4.12 20.88
C GLY A 99 2.43 3.57 19.55
N LYS A 100 1.36 4.15 18.99
CA LYS A 100 0.82 3.78 17.67
C LYS A 100 0.87 4.96 16.71
N ALA A 101 0.85 4.66 15.41
CA ALA A 101 0.58 5.61 14.35
C ALA A 101 -0.48 5.05 13.42
N ARG A 102 -1.29 5.93 12.83
CA ARG A 102 -2.30 5.56 11.85
C ARG A 102 -1.97 6.19 10.51
N VAL A 103 -2.09 5.45 9.42
CA VAL A 103 -1.95 5.99 8.07
C VAL A 103 -3.03 7.04 7.82
N ALA A 104 -2.64 8.14 7.16
CA ALA A 104 -3.53 9.24 6.79
C ALA A 104 -4.69 8.76 5.92
N ASP A 105 -5.89 9.28 6.17
CA ASP A 105 -7.14 8.80 5.58
C ASP A 105 -7.12 8.87 4.05
N GLU A 106 -6.51 9.91 3.48
CA GLU A 106 -6.34 10.09 2.04
C GLU A 106 -5.57 8.95 1.40
N LEU A 107 -4.52 8.46 2.08
CA LEU A 107 -3.73 7.33 1.60
C LEU A 107 -4.43 5.99 1.83
N ARG A 108 -5.24 5.86 2.90
CA ARG A 108 -6.05 4.66 3.13
C ARG A 108 -7.16 4.52 2.10
N ASN A 109 -7.78 5.63 1.74
CA ASN A 109 -8.87 5.67 0.78
C ASN A 109 -8.41 5.51 -0.68
N SER A 110 -7.11 5.59 -0.97
CA SER A 110 -6.56 5.33 -2.31
C SER A 110 -6.35 3.84 -2.61
N ILE A 111 -6.58 2.95 -1.64
CA ILE A 111 -6.35 1.51 -1.76
C ILE A 111 -7.67 0.76 -1.58
N TYR A 112 -8.02 -0.08 -2.55
CA TYR A 112 -9.14 -0.99 -2.47
C TYR A 112 -8.69 -2.35 -1.93
N PHE A 113 -9.07 -2.65 -0.69
CA PHE A 113 -8.79 -3.92 -0.03
C PHE A 113 -9.93 -4.94 -0.25
N PHE A 114 -9.60 -6.14 -0.71
CA PHE A 114 -10.57 -7.22 -0.92
C PHE A 114 -9.97 -8.60 -0.63
N GLN A 115 -10.81 -9.60 -0.40
CA GLN A 115 -10.33 -10.96 -0.16
C GLN A 115 -10.14 -11.69 -1.49
N GLN A 116 -8.99 -12.33 -1.68
CA GLN A 116 -8.71 -13.15 -2.85
C GLN A 116 -7.85 -14.36 -2.47
N ASN A 117 -8.30 -15.55 -2.88
CA ASN A 117 -7.46 -16.72 -2.93
C ASN A 117 -6.80 -16.78 -4.32
N LEU A 118 -5.47 -16.75 -4.39
CA LEU A 118 -4.73 -16.80 -5.66
C LEU A 118 -4.85 -18.16 -6.38
N LEU A 119 -5.30 -19.21 -5.67
CA LEU A 119 -5.60 -20.52 -6.27
C LEU A 119 -7.05 -20.63 -6.74
N ALA A 120 -7.88 -19.60 -6.53
CA ALA A 120 -9.25 -19.62 -6.99
C ALA A 120 -9.30 -19.61 -8.53
N PRO A 121 -10.27 -20.32 -9.13
CA PRO A 121 -10.42 -20.35 -10.59
C PRO A 121 -10.83 -18.99 -11.17
N GLN A 122 -11.31 -18.08 -10.32
CA GLN A 122 -11.78 -16.75 -10.69
C GLN A 122 -11.22 -15.70 -9.73
N TYR A 123 -10.86 -14.56 -10.30
CA TYR A 123 -10.34 -13.42 -9.57
C TYR A 123 -11.41 -12.34 -9.49
N SER A 124 -11.53 -11.70 -8.33
CA SER A 124 -12.51 -10.64 -8.05
C SER A 124 -12.08 -9.27 -8.61
N LEU A 125 -11.13 -9.27 -9.56
CA LEU A 125 -10.57 -8.09 -10.21
C LEU A 125 -10.89 -8.11 -11.70
N GLU A 126 -11.29 -6.97 -12.23
CA GLU A 126 -11.44 -6.81 -13.68
C GLU A 126 -10.07 -6.87 -14.39
N PRO A 127 -10.00 -7.46 -15.60
CA PRO A 127 -8.80 -7.45 -16.44
C PRO A 127 -8.23 -6.05 -16.70
N GLY A 128 -6.96 -5.99 -17.13
CA GLY A 128 -6.27 -4.73 -17.46
C GLY A 128 -5.53 -4.12 -16.26
N LEU A 129 -4.71 -4.94 -15.60
CA LEU A 129 -3.72 -4.46 -14.62
C LEU A 129 -2.42 -4.13 -15.34
N ASP A 130 -1.77 -3.04 -14.95
CA ASP A 130 -0.49 -2.60 -15.52
C ASP A 130 0.69 -3.15 -14.70
N ILE A 131 0.53 -3.24 -13.38
CA ILE A 131 1.58 -3.68 -12.46
C ILE A 131 0.99 -4.64 -11.42
N VAL A 132 1.69 -5.75 -11.18
CA VAL A 132 1.33 -6.73 -10.15
C VAL A 132 2.49 -6.96 -9.19
N PHE A 133 2.27 -6.68 -7.91
CA PHE A 133 3.15 -7.07 -6.81
C PHE A 133 2.72 -8.45 -6.30
N CYS A 134 3.52 -9.48 -6.63
CA CYS A 134 3.37 -10.86 -6.17
C CYS A 134 4.65 -11.34 -5.52
N ARG A 135 4.85 -10.91 -4.27
CA ARG A 135 6.12 -11.05 -3.55
C ARG A 135 5.96 -11.90 -2.30
N ASN A 136 6.94 -12.77 -2.06
CA ASN A 136 7.03 -13.62 -0.87
C ASN A 136 5.79 -14.50 -0.58
N VAL A 137 4.95 -14.79 -1.59
CA VAL A 137 3.73 -15.62 -1.45
C VAL A 137 3.83 -16.96 -2.21
N MET A 138 4.67 -17.03 -3.24
CA MET A 138 4.87 -18.23 -4.07
C MET A 138 5.99 -19.16 -3.53
N ILE A 139 6.27 -19.08 -2.23
CA ILE A 139 7.36 -19.81 -1.56
C ILE A 139 6.95 -21.19 -1.07
#